data_AF-A0A4Z1J9E5-F1
#
_entry.id   AF-A0A4Z1J9E5-F1
#
_cell.length_a   1.000
_cell.length_b   1.000
_cell.length_c   1.000
_cell.angle_alpha   90.00
_cell.angle_beta   90.00
_cell.angle_gamma   90.00
#
_symmetry.space_group_name_H-M   'P 1'
#
loop_
_entity.id
_entity.type
_entity.pdbx_description
1 polymer ?
#
loop_
_entity_poly.entity_id
_entity_poly.type
_entity_poly.pdbx_seq_one_letter_code
_entity_poly.pdbx_strand_id
1 'polypeptide(L)'
;MFTFQNFDEVFDFDPGCSYDEIAVRKIESNRKKLEGLFMDTLLKNFEIRRRELLQIVAVTYLLLTCAQAVKYYPPKSNSDLRNLHKVIIDSTGQDHHKLSALYYILLDFDAPTGRRDYSTTFEQKSFLPRSYQIYMKGLWHLDNLDFELALQYLTHPSLIPSFADEILEALVLHSSDDLAIPLAYYHTVQPALTSSRATESLFSAIARTSVTEAFYFSRGQSQYMQRHMFEQLIAAVLKNSPPETIADRSVELVNLPLSPEEEAWFEDYLLRGEGRAIRKARDTIMMRRIGTGKFSETLSLKGIGSRSIGGLDWERLSAAVKEGLGPRIDV
;
A
#
# COMPACT_ATOMS: atom_id res chain seq x y z
N MET A 1 -5.61 43.14 -2.34
CA MET A 1 -4.59 42.09 -2.20
C MET A 1 -5.26 40.95 -1.47
N PHE A 2 -5.27 39.75 -2.04
CA PHE A 2 -5.94 38.60 -1.43
C PHE A 2 -5.26 38.18 -0.13
N THR A 3 -6.03 38.04 0.94
CA THR A 3 -5.57 37.73 2.29
C THR A 3 -6.28 36.49 2.80
N PHE A 4 -5.64 35.32 2.70
CA PHE A 4 -6.25 34.04 3.07
C PHE A 4 -6.58 33.93 4.57
N GLN A 5 -6.01 34.79 5.42
CA GLN A 5 -6.34 34.92 6.83
C GLN A 5 -7.73 35.54 7.06
N ASN A 6 -8.31 36.18 6.05
CA ASN A 6 -9.66 36.71 6.12
C ASN A 6 -10.66 35.67 5.62
N PHE A 7 -11.55 35.21 6.50
CA PHE A 7 -12.58 34.22 6.17
C PHE A 7 -13.44 34.66 4.98
N ASP A 8 -13.90 35.92 5.00
CA ASP A 8 -14.85 36.42 4.01
C ASP A 8 -14.20 36.63 2.63
N GLU A 9 -12.86 36.63 2.54
CA GLU A 9 -12.15 36.63 1.24
C GLU A 9 -11.97 35.21 0.67
N VAL A 10 -11.85 34.19 1.54
CA VAL A 10 -11.72 32.79 1.13
C VAL A 10 -13.07 32.20 0.73
N PHE A 11 -14.14 32.57 1.43
CA PHE A 11 -15.51 32.09 1.24
C PHE A 11 -16.45 33.21 0.75
N ASP A 12 -15.93 34.09 -0.12
CA ASP A 12 -16.63 35.29 -0.63
C ASP A 12 -17.93 34.96 -1.39
N PHE A 13 -18.02 33.75 -1.95
CA PHE A 13 -19.19 33.26 -2.67
C PHE A 13 -20.44 33.10 -1.78
N ASP A 14 -20.25 32.78 -0.49
CA ASP A 14 -21.33 32.67 0.50
C ASP A 14 -20.74 32.72 1.93
N PRO A 15 -20.79 33.88 2.60
CA PRO A 15 -20.29 34.04 3.97
C PRO A 15 -21.01 33.18 5.01
N GLY A 16 -22.20 32.66 4.68
CA GLY A 16 -23.02 31.76 5.48
C GLY A 16 -22.89 30.29 5.10
N CYS A 17 -21.95 29.93 4.21
CA CYS A 17 -21.85 28.57 3.70
C CYS A 17 -21.50 27.53 4.78
N SER A 18 -21.97 26.32 4.55
CA SER A 18 -21.61 25.10 5.28
C SER A 18 -21.70 23.91 4.32
N TYR A 19 -21.13 22.77 4.70
CA TYR A 19 -21.29 21.57 3.89
C TYR A 19 -22.74 21.13 3.92
N ASP A 20 -23.22 20.58 2.79
CA ASP A 20 -24.53 19.95 2.76
C ASP A 20 -24.53 18.62 3.53
N GLU A 21 -25.70 18.16 3.99
CA GLU A 21 -25.79 16.94 4.79
C GLU A 21 -25.32 15.69 4.03
N ILE A 22 -25.44 15.68 2.70
CA ILE A 22 -25.07 14.54 1.86
C ILE A 22 -23.55 14.42 1.81
N ALA A 23 -22.85 15.54 1.60
CA ALA A 23 -21.40 15.66 1.62
C ALA A 23 -20.85 15.26 2.99
N VAL A 24 -21.43 15.79 4.08
CA VAL A 24 -21.04 15.40 5.46
C VAL A 24 -21.16 13.89 5.67
N ARG A 25 -22.31 13.29 5.30
CA ARG A 25 -22.53 11.84 5.45
C ARG A 25 -21.55 11.03 4.61
N LYS A 26 -21.25 11.48 3.38
CA LYS A 26 -20.27 10.83 2.48
C LYS A 26 -18.87 10.86 3.10
N ILE A 27 -18.41 12.02 3.54
CA ILE A 27 -17.09 12.20 4.16
C ILE A 27 -16.96 11.31 5.41
N GLU A 28 -17.96 11.30 6.29
CA GLU A 28 -17.93 10.46 7.51
C GLU A 28 -17.99 8.96 7.19
N SER A 29 -18.72 8.57 6.14
CA SER A 29 -18.72 7.18 5.65
C SER A 29 -17.34 6.77 5.12
N ASN A 30 -16.70 7.64 4.33
CA ASN A 30 -15.38 7.36 3.77
C ASN A 30 -14.30 7.34 4.85
N ARG A 31 -14.36 8.26 5.83
CA ARG A 31 -13.48 8.28 6.99
C ARG A 31 -13.49 6.95 7.74
N LYS A 32 -14.67 6.32 7.89
CA LYS A 32 -14.78 4.99 8.51
C LYS A 32 -14.17 3.88 7.66
N LYS A 33 -14.35 3.94 6.34
CA LYS A 33 -13.80 2.94 5.41
C LYS A 33 -12.28 2.97 5.34
N LEU A 34 -11.68 4.16 5.42
CA LEU A 34 -10.24 4.40 5.34
C LEU A 34 -9.54 4.36 6.72
N GLU A 35 -10.28 4.17 7.81
CA GLU A 35 -9.78 4.27 9.20
C GLU A 35 -9.15 5.64 9.54
N GLY A 36 -9.56 6.68 8.81
CA GLY A 36 -9.03 8.05 8.89
C GLY A 36 -8.82 8.63 7.49
N LEU A 37 -9.05 9.93 7.33
CA LEU A 37 -8.82 10.60 6.05
C LEU A 37 -7.37 11.08 5.93
N PHE A 38 -6.86 11.16 4.70
CA PHE A 38 -5.59 11.81 4.41
C PHE A 38 -5.62 13.28 4.85
N MET A 39 -6.76 13.95 4.71
CA MET A 39 -6.97 15.29 5.27
C MET A 39 -6.84 15.32 6.81
N ASP A 40 -7.32 14.29 7.52
CA ASP A 40 -7.18 14.23 8.98
C ASP A 40 -5.69 14.15 9.38
N THR A 41 -4.89 13.38 8.64
CA THR A 41 -3.44 13.27 8.84
C THR A 41 -2.71 14.57 8.49
N LEU A 42 -3.10 15.22 7.40
CA LEU A 42 -2.55 16.51 6.98
C LEU A 42 -2.79 17.61 8.01
N LEU A 43 -4.03 17.72 8.52
CA LEU A 43 -4.39 18.67 9.57
C LEU A 43 -3.62 18.39 10.87
N LYS A 44 -3.49 17.12 11.27
CA LYS A 44 -2.66 16.74 12.43
C LYS A 44 -1.22 17.19 12.24
N ASN A 45 -0.62 16.94 11.07
CA ASN A 45 0.78 17.24 10.77
C ASN A 45 1.12 18.74 10.76
N PHE A 46 0.15 19.61 10.45
CA PHE A 46 0.33 21.06 10.57
C PHE A 46 0.47 21.52 12.01
N GLU A 47 -0.10 20.79 12.97
CA GLU A 47 0.03 21.09 14.39
C GLU A 47 1.31 20.50 15.02
N ILE A 48 1.86 19.42 14.43
CA ILE A 48 3.09 18.76 14.92
C ILE A 48 4.30 19.69 14.84
N ARG A 49 4.40 20.58 13.84
CA ARG A 49 5.53 21.52 13.73
C ARG A 49 5.54 22.65 14.77
N ARG A 50 4.56 22.70 15.68
CA ARG A 50 4.65 23.48 16.93
C ARG A 50 5.67 22.89 17.91
N ARG A 51 6.03 21.60 17.77
CA ARG A 51 6.84 20.81 18.72
C ARG A 51 8.34 21.14 18.74
N GLU A 52 8.97 21.47 17.62
CA GLU A 52 10.44 21.62 17.59
C GLU A 52 10.94 22.96 18.14
N LEU A 53 10.05 23.94 18.33
CA LEU A 53 10.38 25.27 18.85
C LEU A 53 10.04 25.45 20.35
N LEU A 54 9.36 24.48 20.97
CA LEU A 54 8.99 24.55 22.39
C LEU A 54 9.33 23.24 23.08
N GLN A 55 10.61 23.08 23.41
CA GLN A 55 11.03 22.12 24.42
C GLN A 55 10.37 22.45 25.76
N ILE A 56 9.82 21.41 26.39
CA ILE A 56 9.40 21.32 27.80
C ILE A 56 7.93 21.73 28.07
N VAL A 57 7.18 20.81 28.68
CA VAL A 57 5.81 20.91 29.26
C VAL A 57 4.60 20.75 28.31
N ALA A 58 4.28 19.54 27.81
CA ALA A 58 2.93 19.33 27.24
C ALA A 58 2.39 17.89 27.12
N VAL A 59 2.95 16.85 27.76
CA VAL A 59 2.51 15.45 27.50
C VAL A 59 1.01 15.20 27.79
N THR A 60 0.40 15.95 28.72
CA THR A 60 -1.03 15.84 29.05
C THR A 60 -1.96 16.76 28.23
N TYR A 61 -1.45 17.86 27.69
CA TYR A 61 -2.20 18.72 26.75
C TYR A 61 -2.07 18.23 25.29
N LEU A 62 -1.12 17.32 25.02
CA LEU A 62 -0.73 16.82 23.69
C LEU A 62 -1.82 16.03 22.95
N LEU A 63 -2.68 15.33 23.69
CA LEU A 63 -3.79 14.54 23.11
C LEU A 63 -5.02 15.41 22.79
N LEU A 64 -5.11 16.63 23.31
CA LEU A 64 -6.33 17.44 23.27
C LEU A 64 -6.41 18.43 22.09
N THR A 65 -5.28 18.78 21.47
CA THR A 65 -5.24 19.79 20.38
C THR A 65 -5.21 19.18 18.98
N CYS A 66 -4.50 18.06 18.75
CA CYS A 66 -4.49 17.31 17.47
C CYS A 66 -5.89 16.84 17.01
N ALA A 67 -6.85 16.86 17.92
CA ALA A 67 -8.25 16.52 17.69
C ALA A 67 -9.11 17.73 17.25
N GLN A 68 -8.62 18.97 17.33
CA GLN A 68 -9.47 20.15 17.17
C GLN A 68 -9.81 20.46 15.71
N ALA A 69 -8.83 20.45 14.80
CA ALA A 69 -9.11 20.63 13.36
C ALA A 69 -9.97 19.47 12.82
N VAL A 70 -9.64 18.22 13.20
CA VAL A 70 -10.41 17.02 12.87
C VAL A 70 -11.82 17.06 13.45
N LYS A 71 -12.02 17.69 14.61
CA LYS A 71 -13.36 17.87 15.22
C LYS A 71 -14.26 18.78 14.39
N TYR A 72 -13.70 19.81 13.75
CA TYR A 72 -14.48 20.75 12.93
C TYR A 72 -14.62 20.30 11.46
N TYR A 73 -13.89 19.26 11.04
CA TYR A 73 -13.99 18.70 9.69
C TYR A 73 -14.74 17.35 9.69
N PRO A 74 -15.74 17.15 8.82
CA PRO A 74 -16.35 18.13 7.92
C PRO A 74 -17.22 19.15 8.69
N PRO A 75 -17.23 20.43 8.29
CA PRO A 75 -17.99 21.48 8.98
C PRO A 75 -19.50 21.33 8.77
N LYS A 76 -20.23 21.10 9.86
CA LYS A 76 -21.68 20.85 9.87
C LYS A 76 -22.51 22.14 9.91
N SER A 77 -21.86 23.26 10.19
CA SER A 77 -22.46 24.58 10.31
C SER A 77 -21.46 25.65 9.86
N ASN A 78 -21.94 26.86 9.56
CA ASN A 78 -21.04 27.99 9.24
C ASN A 78 -20.11 28.32 10.41
N SER A 79 -20.57 28.16 11.65
CA SER A 79 -19.72 28.31 12.83
C SER A 79 -18.59 27.29 12.87
N ASP A 80 -18.85 26.04 12.49
CA ASP A 80 -17.80 25.02 12.42
C ASP A 80 -16.78 25.35 11.33
N LEU A 81 -17.23 25.86 10.18
CA LEU A 81 -16.35 26.27 9.08
C LEU A 81 -15.47 27.47 9.47
N ARG A 82 -16.03 28.48 10.16
CA ARG A 82 -15.27 29.62 10.70
C ARG A 82 -14.26 29.17 11.74
N ASN A 83 -14.63 28.22 12.61
CA ASN A 83 -13.71 27.63 13.59
C ASN A 83 -12.61 26.83 12.90
N LEU A 84 -12.93 26.03 11.88
CA LEU A 84 -11.96 25.26 11.10
C LEU A 84 -10.96 26.18 10.39
N HIS A 85 -11.45 27.22 9.71
CA HIS A 85 -10.61 28.24 9.09
C HIS A 85 -9.68 28.88 10.12
N LYS A 86 -10.20 29.33 11.25
CA LYS A 86 -9.40 29.90 12.34
C LYS A 86 -8.30 28.94 12.82
N VAL A 87 -8.64 27.66 13.05
CA VAL A 87 -7.68 26.64 13.47
C VAL A 87 -6.58 26.45 12.41
N ILE A 88 -6.92 26.46 11.12
CA ILE A 88 -5.93 26.36 10.03
C ILE A 88 -5.02 27.59 10.01
N ILE A 89 -5.58 28.80 10.13
CA ILE A 89 -4.80 30.06 10.12
C ILE A 89 -3.89 30.14 11.34
N ASP A 90 -4.37 29.74 12.51
CA ASP A 90 -3.60 29.77 13.76
C ASP A 90 -2.60 28.60 13.87
N SER A 91 -2.61 27.65 12.93
CA SER A 91 -1.65 26.54 12.90
C SER A 91 -0.20 27.01 12.63
N THR A 92 0.78 26.20 13.03
CA THR A 92 2.21 26.51 12.86
C THR A 92 2.77 26.15 11.49
N GLY A 93 1.94 25.63 10.59
CA GLY A 93 2.32 25.34 9.21
C GLY A 93 2.73 26.59 8.43
N GLN A 94 3.58 26.40 7.42
CA GLN A 94 3.89 27.47 6.46
C GLN A 94 2.65 27.84 5.63
N ASP A 95 2.61 29.05 5.07
CA ASP A 95 1.43 29.56 4.38
C ASP A 95 0.92 28.64 3.26
N HIS A 96 1.82 28.02 2.47
CA HIS A 96 1.42 27.07 1.43
C HIS A 96 0.70 25.82 1.97
N HIS A 97 1.02 25.37 3.18
CA HIS A 97 0.32 24.28 3.85
C HIS A 97 -1.11 24.70 4.24
N LYS A 98 -1.25 25.90 4.81
CA LYS A 98 -2.56 26.48 5.18
C LYS A 98 -3.43 26.67 3.95
N LEU A 99 -2.87 27.26 2.90
CA LEU A 99 -3.51 27.42 1.60
C LEU A 99 -3.92 26.07 0.99
N SER A 100 -3.09 25.03 1.13
CA SER A 100 -3.42 23.68 0.66
C SER A 100 -4.63 23.08 1.39
N ALA A 101 -4.72 23.24 2.72
CA ALA A 101 -5.89 22.80 3.49
C ALA A 101 -7.16 23.57 3.12
N LEU A 102 -7.07 24.89 2.95
CA LEU A 102 -8.20 25.70 2.49
C LEU A 102 -8.64 25.31 1.08
N TYR A 103 -7.67 25.07 0.19
CA TYR A 103 -7.94 24.58 -1.16
C TYR A 103 -8.65 23.21 -1.15
N TYR A 104 -8.21 22.27 -0.30
CA TYR A 104 -8.87 20.98 -0.12
C TYR A 104 -10.34 21.17 0.30
N ILE A 105 -10.61 22.03 1.29
CA ILE A 105 -11.97 22.33 1.75
C ILE A 105 -12.84 22.88 0.61
N LEU A 106 -12.27 23.71 -0.27
CA LEU A 106 -12.98 24.22 -1.44
C LEU A 106 -13.28 23.14 -2.49
N LEU A 107 -12.45 22.09 -2.61
CA LEU A 107 -12.76 20.95 -3.47
C LEU A 107 -14.04 20.23 -3.02
N ASP A 108 -14.26 20.09 -1.72
CA ASP A 108 -15.51 19.52 -1.19
C ASP A 108 -16.74 20.37 -1.54
N PHE A 109 -16.59 21.70 -1.60
CA PHE A 109 -17.69 22.59 -2.00
C PHE A 109 -18.01 22.53 -3.50
N ASP A 110 -17.02 22.23 -4.34
CA ASP A 110 -17.18 22.11 -5.78
C ASP A 110 -17.82 20.75 -6.18
N ALA A 111 -17.54 19.70 -5.41
CA ALA A 111 -17.91 18.32 -5.71
C ALA A 111 -19.40 18.00 -5.90
N PRO A 112 -20.37 18.54 -5.13
CA PRO A 112 -21.78 18.13 -5.22
C PRO A 112 -22.45 18.42 -6.56
N THR A 113 -21.90 19.35 -7.35
CA THR A 113 -22.50 19.74 -8.63
C THR A 113 -21.51 19.83 -9.79
N GLY A 114 -20.19 19.92 -9.53
CA GLY A 114 -19.16 20.09 -10.57
C GLY A 114 -19.32 21.36 -11.41
N ARG A 115 -20.22 22.27 -11.00
CA ARG A 115 -20.56 23.54 -11.66
C ARG A 115 -20.05 24.76 -10.89
N ARG A 116 -19.43 24.51 -9.74
CA ARG A 116 -18.83 25.52 -8.87
C ARG A 116 -17.33 25.44 -9.08
N ASP A 117 -16.71 26.61 -9.22
CA ASP A 117 -15.30 26.79 -9.51
C ASP A 117 -14.60 27.55 -8.37
N TYR A 118 -14.98 27.27 -7.12
CA TYR A 118 -14.45 27.99 -5.96
C TYR A 118 -12.98 27.65 -5.73
N SER A 119 -12.63 26.37 -5.82
CA SER A 119 -11.24 25.91 -5.73
C SER A 119 -10.37 26.53 -6.84
N THR A 120 -10.86 26.57 -8.08
CA THR A 120 -10.19 27.20 -9.23
C THR A 120 -9.99 28.71 -9.05
N THR A 121 -11.00 29.40 -8.53
CA THR A 121 -10.89 30.85 -8.23
C THR A 121 -9.86 31.09 -7.13
N PHE A 122 -9.81 30.23 -6.12
CA PHE A 122 -8.82 30.29 -5.05
C PHE A 122 -7.40 30.03 -5.57
N GLU A 123 -7.19 29.08 -6.49
CA GLU A 123 -5.88 28.85 -7.14
C GLU A 123 -5.32 30.14 -7.75
N GLN A 124 -6.17 30.89 -8.46
CA GLN A 124 -5.79 32.14 -9.14
C GLN A 124 -5.49 33.29 -8.16
N LYS A 125 -6.24 33.39 -7.05
CA LYS A 125 -6.09 34.46 -6.06
C LYS A 125 -4.93 34.22 -5.07
N SER A 126 -4.71 32.95 -4.69
CA SER A 126 -3.78 32.58 -3.61
C SER A 126 -2.34 32.36 -4.06
N PHE A 127 -2.10 32.23 -5.38
CA PHE A 127 -0.80 31.82 -5.93
C PHE A 127 -0.26 30.50 -5.35
N LEU A 128 -1.15 29.60 -4.89
CA LEU A 128 -0.77 28.27 -4.41
C LEU A 128 0.02 27.54 -5.50
N PRO A 129 1.25 27.04 -5.24
CA PRO A 129 2.04 26.41 -6.29
C PRO A 129 1.36 25.17 -6.87
N ARG A 130 1.55 24.95 -8.18
CA ARG A 130 0.85 23.90 -8.93
C ARG A 130 1.06 22.49 -8.35
N SER A 131 2.24 22.19 -7.83
CA SER A 131 2.53 20.90 -7.20
C SER A 131 1.61 20.61 -5.99
N TYR A 132 1.33 21.63 -5.16
CA TYR A 132 0.41 21.48 -4.03
C TYR A 132 -1.03 21.30 -4.48
N GLN A 133 -1.46 22.01 -5.53
CA GLN A 133 -2.80 21.85 -6.11
C GLN A 133 -3.01 20.41 -6.61
N ILE A 134 -2.05 19.89 -7.39
CA ILE A 134 -2.07 18.52 -7.91
C ILE A 134 -2.10 17.52 -6.75
N TYR A 135 -1.23 17.70 -5.76
CA TYR A 135 -1.14 16.79 -4.64
C TYR A 135 -2.43 16.76 -3.80
N MET A 136 -3.01 17.93 -3.50
CA MET A 136 -4.28 18.01 -2.77
C MET A 136 -5.44 17.39 -3.54
N LYS A 137 -5.51 17.56 -4.87
CA LYS A 137 -6.48 16.85 -5.72
C LYS A 137 -6.32 15.34 -5.60
N GLY A 138 -5.09 14.84 -5.66
CA GLY A 138 -4.79 13.42 -5.45
C GLY A 138 -5.29 12.88 -4.11
N LEU A 139 -4.96 13.56 -3.00
CA LEU A 139 -5.43 13.16 -1.66
C LEU A 139 -6.96 13.26 -1.53
N TRP A 140 -7.56 14.29 -2.12
CA TRP A 140 -9.00 14.48 -2.12
C TRP A 140 -9.72 13.32 -2.83
N HIS A 141 -9.20 12.85 -3.97
CA HIS A 141 -9.74 11.68 -4.66
C HIS A 141 -9.56 10.39 -3.84
N LEU A 142 -8.42 10.21 -3.14
CA LEU A 142 -8.25 9.08 -2.22
C LEU A 142 -9.29 9.09 -1.10
N ASP A 143 -9.50 10.22 -0.45
CA ASP A 143 -10.52 10.39 0.60
C ASP A 143 -11.95 10.20 0.07
N ASN A 144 -12.15 10.37 -1.24
CA ASN A 144 -13.40 10.10 -1.94
C ASN A 144 -13.55 8.65 -2.45
N LEU A 145 -12.55 7.79 -2.23
CA LEU A 145 -12.46 6.41 -2.73
C LEU A 145 -12.40 6.32 -4.27
N ASP A 146 -11.96 7.38 -4.92
CA ASP A 146 -11.75 7.45 -6.37
C ASP A 146 -10.27 7.20 -6.67
N PHE A 147 -9.84 5.95 -6.54
CA PHE A 147 -8.44 5.57 -6.59
C PHE A 147 -7.81 5.73 -7.97
N GLU A 148 -8.58 5.52 -9.05
CA GLU A 148 -8.10 5.69 -10.42
C GLU A 148 -7.76 7.16 -10.71
N LEU A 149 -8.67 8.07 -10.36
CA LEU A 149 -8.44 9.49 -10.58
C LEU A 149 -7.40 10.04 -9.61
N ALA A 150 -7.36 9.56 -8.36
CA ALA A 150 -6.29 9.88 -7.42
C ALA A 150 -4.91 9.56 -8.00
N LEU A 151 -4.77 8.39 -8.62
CA LEU A 151 -3.51 7.95 -9.21
C LEU A 151 -3.02 8.91 -10.29
N GLN A 152 -3.91 9.41 -11.17
CA GLN A 152 -3.55 10.37 -12.23
C GLN A 152 -2.89 11.64 -11.68
N TYR A 153 -3.28 12.08 -10.47
CA TYR A 153 -2.65 13.21 -9.81
C TYR A 153 -1.38 12.82 -9.06
N LEU A 154 -1.41 11.72 -8.29
CA LEU A 154 -0.33 11.33 -7.38
C LEU A 154 0.91 10.80 -8.11
N THR A 155 0.78 10.32 -9.35
CA THR A 155 1.91 9.92 -10.19
C THR A 155 2.52 11.07 -11.00
N HIS A 156 2.10 12.32 -10.75
CA HIS A 156 2.62 13.45 -11.50
C HIS A 156 4.11 13.68 -11.15
N PRO A 157 5.01 13.81 -12.15
CA PRO A 157 6.46 13.81 -11.94
C PRO A 157 7.00 15.02 -11.16
N SER A 158 6.19 16.08 -11.00
CA SER A 158 6.56 17.25 -10.19
C SER A 158 6.34 17.05 -8.68
N LEU A 159 5.80 15.91 -8.27
CA LEU A 159 5.47 15.63 -6.87
C LEU A 159 6.63 14.93 -6.19
N ILE A 160 6.85 15.28 -4.93
CA ILE A 160 7.70 14.53 -4.02
C ILE A 160 6.77 13.65 -3.19
N PRO A 161 6.91 12.31 -3.23
CA PRO A 161 6.01 11.41 -2.51
C PRO A 161 6.03 11.73 -1.01
N SER A 162 4.86 12.08 -0.49
CA SER A 162 4.60 12.23 0.94
C SER A 162 3.42 11.34 1.30
N PHE A 163 3.38 10.84 2.53
CA PHE A 163 2.43 9.82 3.00
C PHE A 163 2.45 8.53 2.15
N ALA A 164 3.61 8.15 1.64
CA ALA A 164 3.71 7.05 0.69
C ALA A 164 3.28 5.70 1.29
N ASP A 165 3.58 5.48 2.57
CA ASP A 165 3.17 4.29 3.31
C ASP A 165 1.64 4.24 3.42
N GLU A 166 1.02 5.34 3.85
CA GLU A 166 -0.44 5.43 4.03
C GLU A 166 -1.20 5.33 2.70
N ILE A 167 -0.69 5.99 1.65
CA ILE A 167 -1.27 5.90 0.30
C ILE A 167 -1.22 4.46 -0.18
N LEU A 168 -0.07 3.80 -0.08
CA LEU A 168 0.09 2.44 -0.58
C LEU A 168 -0.74 1.44 0.22
N GLU A 169 -0.77 1.55 1.55
CA GLU A 169 -1.62 0.73 2.42
C GLU A 169 -3.10 0.90 2.05
N ALA A 170 -3.58 2.13 1.84
CA ALA A 170 -4.95 2.39 1.44
C ALA A 170 -5.27 1.80 0.06
N LEU A 171 -4.37 1.98 -0.92
CA LEU A 171 -4.54 1.43 -2.26
C LEU A 171 -4.61 -0.10 -2.22
N VAL A 172 -3.72 -0.77 -1.50
CA VAL A 172 -3.72 -2.24 -1.38
C VAL A 172 -4.96 -2.74 -0.63
N LEU A 173 -5.33 -2.11 0.48
CA LEU A 173 -6.48 -2.51 1.29
C LEU A 173 -7.79 -2.45 0.51
N HIS A 174 -7.96 -1.43 -0.34
CA HIS A 174 -9.17 -1.23 -1.12
C HIS A 174 -9.12 -1.86 -2.53
N SER A 175 -7.98 -2.44 -2.89
CA SER A 175 -7.79 -3.24 -4.11
C SER A 175 -7.98 -4.72 -3.79
N SER A 176 -9.25 -5.13 -3.69
CA SER A 176 -9.63 -6.50 -3.33
C SER A 176 -9.03 -7.54 -4.31
N ASP A 177 -9.48 -7.51 -5.56
CA ASP A 177 -9.07 -8.49 -6.58
C ASP A 177 -8.11 -7.92 -7.63
N ASP A 178 -8.26 -6.64 -7.99
CA ASP A 178 -7.40 -5.98 -8.97
C ASP A 178 -6.33 -5.13 -8.29
N LEU A 179 -5.09 -5.61 -8.34
CA LEU A 179 -3.91 -4.95 -7.78
C LEU A 179 -3.21 -4.02 -8.78
N ALA A 180 -3.80 -3.76 -9.95
CA ALA A 180 -3.21 -2.87 -10.95
C ALA A 180 -2.95 -1.46 -10.41
N ILE A 181 -3.86 -0.90 -9.61
CA ILE A 181 -3.74 0.47 -9.07
C ILE A 181 -2.54 0.60 -8.09
N PRO A 182 -2.44 -0.20 -7.01
CA PRO A 182 -1.30 -0.08 -6.07
C PRO A 182 0.03 -0.37 -6.76
N LEU A 183 0.09 -1.32 -7.69
CA LEU A 183 1.31 -1.64 -8.43
C LEU A 183 1.67 -0.54 -9.42
N ALA A 184 0.70 0.05 -10.12
CA ALA A 184 0.93 1.21 -10.98
C ALA A 184 1.50 2.39 -10.18
N TYR A 185 0.96 2.67 -8.99
CA TYR A 185 1.53 3.67 -8.09
C TYR A 185 2.99 3.34 -7.72
N TYR A 186 3.24 2.11 -7.27
CA TYR A 186 4.59 1.69 -6.87
C TYR A 186 5.60 1.80 -8.02
N HIS A 187 5.27 1.30 -9.21
CA HIS A 187 6.17 1.28 -10.35
C HIS A 187 6.43 2.67 -10.96
N THR A 188 5.47 3.59 -10.86
CA THR A 188 5.61 4.95 -11.41
C THR A 188 6.31 5.89 -10.43
N VAL A 189 5.95 5.80 -9.16
CA VAL A 189 6.42 6.74 -8.13
C VAL A 189 7.69 6.24 -7.43
N GLN A 190 7.89 4.92 -7.37
CA GLN A 190 8.97 4.27 -6.63
C GLN A 190 9.19 4.86 -5.22
N PRO A 191 8.13 4.91 -4.39
CA PRO A 191 8.22 5.54 -3.09
C PRO A 191 9.20 4.81 -2.16
N ALA A 192 9.93 5.57 -1.36
CA ALA A 192 10.71 5.02 -0.25
C ALA A 192 9.78 4.70 0.92
N LEU A 193 9.49 3.42 1.12
CA LEU A 193 8.64 2.96 2.23
C LEU A 193 9.42 2.91 3.54
N THR A 194 8.78 3.32 4.63
CA THR A 194 9.42 3.36 5.96
C THR A 194 8.83 2.36 6.94
N SER A 195 7.56 2.02 6.76
CA SER A 195 6.79 1.09 7.57
C SER A 195 6.98 -0.36 7.09
N SER A 196 7.19 -1.28 8.04
CA SER A 196 7.17 -2.73 7.77
C SER A 196 5.80 -3.14 7.20
N ARG A 197 4.72 -2.55 7.72
CA ARG A 197 3.35 -2.86 7.29
C ARG A 197 3.11 -2.46 5.83
N ALA A 198 3.57 -1.27 5.42
CA ALA A 198 3.45 -0.83 4.03
C ALA A 198 4.27 -1.71 3.09
N THR A 199 5.50 -2.07 3.53
CA THR A 199 6.39 -2.94 2.77
C THR A 199 5.81 -4.35 2.61
N GLU A 200 5.25 -4.94 3.66
CA GLU A 200 4.58 -6.24 3.62
C GLU A 200 3.29 -6.21 2.78
N SER A 201 2.53 -5.11 2.86
CA SER A 201 1.32 -4.93 2.05
C SER A 201 1.65 -4.86 0.56
N LEU A 202 2.70 -4.11 0.19
CA LEU A 202 3.23 -4.06 -1.16
C LEU A 202 3.73 -5.43 -1.60
N PHE A 203 4.53 -6.09 -0.77
CA PHE A 203 5.07 -7.40 -1.07
C PHE A 203 3.96 -8.42 -1.34
N SER A 204 2.91 -8.42 -0.53
CA SER A 204 1.72 -9.25 -0.73
C SER A 204 1.05 -8.97 -2.09
N ALA A 205 0.95 -7.70 -2.49
CA ALA A 205 0.41 -7.31 -3.79
C ALA A 205 1.29 -7.80 -4.96
N ILE A 206 2.61 -7.62 -4.87
CA ILE A 206 3.57 -8.10 -5.88
C ILE A 206 3.52 -9.63 -5.93
N ALA A 207 3.57 -10.31 -4.78
CA ALA A 207 3.54 -11.78 -4.72
C ALA A 207 2.27 -12.37 -5.33
N ARG A 208 1.11 -11.70 -5.19
CA ARG A 208 -0.15 -12.14 -5.82
C ARG A 208 -0.15 -11.99 -7.34
N THR A 209 0.63 -11.07 -7.89
CA THR A 209 0.63 -10.74 -9.33
C THR A 209 1.81 -11.34 -10.09
N SER A 210 3.02 -11.35 -9.52
CA SER A 210 4.26 -11.79 -10.17
C SER A 210 5.18 -12.52 -9.19
N VAL A 211 5.47 -13.80 -9.47
CA VAL A 211 6.36 -14.60 -8.62
C VAL A 211 7.81 -14.13 -8.76
N THR A 212 8.25 -13.91 -9.99
CA THR A 212 9.60 -13.43 -10.29
C THR A 212 9.87 -12.07 -9.66
N GLU A 213 8.94 -11.13 -9.78
CA GLU A 213 9.14 -9.79 -9.22
C GLU A 213 9.19 -9.82 -7.69
N ALA A 214 8.28 -10.56 -7.04
CA ALA A 214 8.28 -10.72 -5.59
C ALA A 214 9.59 -11.34 -5.10
N PHE A 215 10.12 -12.31 -5.84
CA PHE A 215 11.42 -12.90 -5.54
C PHE A 215 12.54 -11.85 -5.55
N TYR A 216 12.67 -11.06 -6.61
CA TYR A 216 13.68 -10.00 -6.66
C TYR A 216 13.44 -8.89 -5.64
N PHE A 217 12.19 -8.57 -5.33
CA PHE A 217 11.85 -7.61 -4.27
C PHE A 217 12.35 -8.10 -2.91
N SER A 218 12.16 -9.38 -2.59
CA SER A 218 12.62 -9.98 -1.32
C SER A 218 14.15 -9.88 -1.18
N ARG A 219 14.91 -10.07 -2.26
CA ARG A 219 16.37 -9.92 -2.30
C ARG A 219 16.88 -8.49 -2.05
N GLY A 220 16.03 -7.48 -2.27
CA GLY A 220 16.36 -6.09 -1.95
C GLY A 220 16.25 -5.75 -0.47
N GLN A 221 15.72 -6.66 0.36
CA GLN A 221 15.48 -6.43 1.78
C GLN A 221 16.66 -6.85 2.66
N SER A 222 16.59 -6.49 3.95
CA SER A 222 17.53 -7.02 4.95
C SER A 222 17.41 -8.55 5.07
N GLN A 223 18.48 -9.24 5.46
CA GLN A 223 18.52 -10.72 5.48
C GLN A 223 17.35 -11.37 6.23
N TYR A 224 16.95 -10.80 7.38
CA TYR A 224 15.80 -11.29 8.15
C TYR A 224 14.48 -11.14 7.38
N MET A 225 14.25 -9.95 6.79
CA MET A 225 13.05 -9.66 6.00
C MET A 225 13.02 -10.45 4.69
N GLN A 226 14.18 -10.66 4.05
CA GLN A 226 14.31 -11.44 2.83
C GLN A 226 13.80 -12.87 3.04
N ARG A 227 14.31 -13.57 4.07
CA ARG A 227 13.86 -14.94 4.37
C ARG A 227 12.35 -14.96 4.65
N HIS A 228 11.87 -14.04 5.48
CA HIS A 228 10.45 -13.98 5.83
C HIS A 228 9.56 -13.75 4.58
N MET A 229 9.91 -12.79 3.73
CA MET A 229 9.19 -12.52 2.49
C MET A 229 9.29 -13.70 1.50
N PHE A 230 10.44 -14.36 1.42
CA PHE A 230 10.59 -15.54 0.57
C PHE A 230 9.67 -16.69 1.02
N GLU A 231 9.57 -16.95 2.32
CA GLU A 231 8.62 -17.91 2.87
C GLU A 231 7.15 -17.51 2.58
N GLN A 232 6.84 -16.21 2.69
CA GLN A 232 5.53 -15.68 2.28
C GLN A 232 5.26 -15.87 0.77
N LEU A 233 6.25 -15.72 -0.11
CA LEU A 233 6.11 -15.98 -1.55
C LEU A 233 5.75 -17.44 -1.81
N ILE A 234 6.46 -18.37 -1.16
CA ILE A 234 6.19 -19.81 -1.29
C ILE A 234 4.75 -20.11 -0.86
N ALA A 235 4.31 -19.54 0.26
CA ALA A 235 2.92 -19.67 0.72
C ALA A 235 1.92 -19.07 -0.28
N ALA A 236 2.19 -17.87 -0.79
CA ALA A 236 1.33 -17.19 -1.76
C ALA A 236 1.14 -18.01 -3.04
N VAL A 237 2.19 -18.66 -3.52
CA VAL A 237 2.14 -19.52 -4.70
C VAL A 237 1.43 -20.85 -4.41
N LEU A 238 1.86 -21.59 -3.39
CA LEU A 238 1.43 -22.98 -3.21
C LEU A 238 0.09 -23.13 -2.47
N LYS A 239 -0.30 -22.14 -1.66
CA LYS A 239 -1.51 -22.17 -0.84
C LYS A 239 -2.58 -21.19 -1.32
N ASN A 240 -2.19 -19.97 -1.70
CA ASN A 240 -3.14 -18.87 -1.93
C ASN A 240 -3.39 -18.55 -3.41
N SER A 241 -2.76 -19.28 -4.35
CA SER A 241 -2.98 -19.03 -5.78
C SER A 241 -4.32 -19.60 -6.26
N PRO A 242 -5.02 -18.91 -7.17
CA PRO A 242 -6.23 -19.42 -7.81
C PRO A 242 -6.02 -20.78 -8.46
N PRO A 243 -7.03 -21.68 -8.49
CA PRO A 243 -6.93 -23.00 -9.12
C PRO A 243 -6.48 -22.96 -10.59
N GLU A 244 -6.80 -21.87 -11.30
CA GLU A 244 -6.50 -21.67 -12.72
C GLU A 244 -5.02 -21.35 -12.95
N THR A 245 -4.37 -20.62 -12.03
CA THR A 245 -3.00 -20.10 -12.21
C THR A 245 -1.96 -20.79 -11.34
N ILE A 246 -2.39 -21.59 -10.35
CA ILE A 246 -1.48 -22.25 -9.40
C ILE A 246 -0.43 -23.13 -10.08
N ALA A 247 -0.75 -23.78 -11.21
CA ALA A 247 0.19 -24.64 -11.92
C ALA A 247 1.34 -23.82 -12.51
N ASP A 248 1.01 -22.79 -13.31
CA ASP A 248 1.99 -21.91 -13.95
C ASP A 248 2.86 -21.19 -12.93
N ARG A 249 2.23 -20.66 -11.86
CA ARG A 249 2.95 -19.99 -10.77
C ARG A 249 3.85 -20.94 -9.98
N SER A 250 3.45 -22.20 -9.80
CA SER A 250 4.30 -23.21 -9.17
C SER A 250 5.51 -23.56 -10.04
N VAL A 251 5.33 -23.63 -11.36
CA VAL A 251 6.42 -23.85 -12.31
C VAL A 251 7.39 -22.66 -12.28
N GLU A 252 6.88 -21.43 -12.26
CA GLU A 252 7.70 -20.22 -12.13
C GLU A 252 8.51 -20.24 -10.83
N LEU A 253 7.87 -20.53 -9.69
CA LEU A 253 8.54 -20.64 -8.37
C LEU A 253 9.67 -21.68 -8.38
N VAL A 254 9.42 -22.86 -8.94
CA VAL A 254 10.41 -23.94 -8.98
C VAL A 254 11.60 -23.59 -9.87
N ASN A 255 11.40 -22.79 -10.90
CA ASN A 255 12.45 -22.37 -11.84
C ASN A 255 13.19 -21.10 -11.40
N LEU A 256 12.87 -20.52 -10.24
CA LEU A 256 13.59 -19.34 -9.74
C LEU A 256 15.08 -19.65 -9.53
N PRO A 257 15.97 -18.68 -9.85
CA PRO A 257 17.41 -18.82 -9.71
C PRO A 257 17.84 -18.59 -8.25
N LEU A 258 17.47 -19.52 -7.37
CA LEU A 258 17.79 -19.44 -5.94
C LEU A 258 19.30 -19.60 -5.70
N SER A 259 19.81 -18.84 -4.74
CA SER A 259 21.14 -19.03 -4.17
C SER A 259 21.18 -20.31 -3.32
N PRO A 260 22.36 -20.83 -2.96
CA PRO A 260 22.46 -21.97 -2.04
C PRO A 260 21.78 -21.72 -0.68
N GLU A 261 21.76 -20.48 -0.20
CA GLU A 261 21.11 -20.09 1.05
C GLU A 261 19.58 -20.10 0.90
N GLU A 262 19.07 -19.50 -0.18
CA GLU A 262 17.63 -19.49 -0.50
C GLU A 262 17.10 -20.89 -0.78
N GLU A 263 17.90 -21.75 -1.38
CA GLU A 263 17.62 -23.18 -1.55
C GLU A 263 17.42 -23.88 -0.20
N ALA A 264 18.29 -23.60 0.77
CA ALA A 264 18.16 -24.15 2.11
C ALA A 264 16.90 -23.63 2.81
N TRP A 265 16.57 -22.34 2.66
CA TRP A 265 15.32 -21.78 3.19
C TRP A 265 14.08 -22.40 2.56
N PHE A 266 14.09 -22.62 1.24
CA PHE A 266 13.00 -23.25 0.51
C PHE A 266 12.71 -24.66 1.02
N GLU A 267 13.75 -25.47 1.19
CA GLU A 267 13.60 -26.83 1.72
C GLU A 267 13.21 -26.84 3.20
N ASP A 268 13.83 -25.99 4.03
CA ASP A 268 13.53 -25.88 5.46
C ASP A 268 12.06 -25.50 5.69
N TYR A 269 11.54 -24.50 4.95
CA TYR A 269 10.16 -24.08 5.03
C TYR A 269 9.17 -25.18 4.65
N LEU A 270 9.44 -25.93 3.56
CA LEU A 270 8.54 -26.96 3.04
C LEU A 270 8.66 -28.32 3.76
N LEU A 271 9.79 -28.62 4.41
CA LEU A 271 10.00 -29.87 5.14
C LEU A 271 9.76 -29.75 6.65
N ARG A 272 10.16 -28.62 7.25
CA ARG A 272 10.23 -28.43 8.71
C ARG A 272 9.39 -27.25 9.19
N GLY A 273 9.25 -26.21 8.37
CA GLY A 273 8.47 -25.01 8.68
C GLY A 273 6.97 -25.16 8.45
N GLU A 274 6.28 -24.01 8.44
CA GLU A 274 4.82 -23.93 8.26
C GLU A 274 4.36 -24.46 6.89
N GLY A 275 5.24 -24.40 5.89
CA GLY A 275 4.98 -24.91 4.55
C GLY A 275 4.76 -26.42 4.48
N ARG A 276 5.19 -27.19 5.49
CA ARG A 276 5.01 -28.65 5.55
C ARG A 276 3.55 -29.09 5.45
N ALA A 277 2.61 -28.28 5.96
CA ALA A 277 1.18 -28.59 5.91
C ALA A 277 0.55 -28.36 4.53
N ILE A 278 1.27 -27.73 3.59
CA ILE A 278 0.77 -27.47 2.25
C ILE A 278 0.76 -28.77 1.45
N ARG A 279 -0.41 -29.13 0.89
CA ARG A 279 -0.63 -30.40 0.18
C ARG A 279 0.42 -30.71 -0.90
N LYS A 280 0.93 -29.68 -1.58
CA LYS A 280 1.89 -29.79 -2.69
C LYS A 280 3.36 -29.58 -2.27
N ALA A 281 3.66 -29.38 -0.98
CA ALA A 281 5.00 -29.02 -0.51
C ALA A 281 6.08 -30.02 -0.96
N ARG A 282 5.83 -31.32 -0.78
CA ARG A 282 6.76 -32.39 -1.18
C ARG A 282 6.91 -32.50 -2.69
N ASP A 283 5.80 -32.38 -3.43
CA ASP A 283 5.80 -32.40 -4.90
C ASP A 283 6.67 -31.26 -5.44
N THR A 284 6.55 -30.07 -4.85
CA THR A 284 7.30 -28.87 -5.23
C THR A 284 8.80 -29.03 -4.96
N ILE A 285 9.21 -29.60 -3.81
CA ILE A 285 10.62 -29.92 -3.55
C ILE A 285 11.15 -30.91 -4.59
N MET A 286 10.36 -31.94 -4.91
CA MET A 286 10.78 -32.98 -5.85
C MET A 286 10.94 -32.42 -7.27
N MET A 287 9.98 -31.61 -7.74
CA MET A 287 10.11 -30.89 -9.01
C MET A 287 11.39 -30.06 -9.06
N ARG A 288 11.71 -29.33 -7.98
CA ARG A 288 12.91 -28.49 -7.90
C ARG A 288 14.20 -29.29 -7.91
N ARG A 289 14.31 -30.35 -7.11
CA ARG A 289 15.52 -31.19 -7.08
C ARG A 289 15.76 -31.88 -8.41
N ILE A 290 14.71 -32.35 -9.08
CA ILE A 290 14.82 -32.95 -10.42
C ILE A 290 15.25 -31.88 -11.45
N GLY A 291 14.58 -30.72 -11.46
CA GLY A 291 14.88 -29.64 -12.42
C GLY A 291 16.28 -29.05 -12.27
N THR A 292 16.85 -29.09 -11.05
CA THR A 292 18.22 -28.62 -10.76
C THR A 292 19.27 -29.73 -10.80
N GLY A 293 18.90 -30.98 -11.12
CA GLY A 293 19.83 -32.10 -11.25
C GLY A 293 20.29 -32.73 -9.93
N LYS A 294 19.64 -32.42 -8.80
CA LYS A 294 19.92 -32.98 -7.46
C LYS A 294 19.26 -34.35 -7.28
N PHE A 295 19.62 -35.29 -8.14
CA PHE A 295 18.97 -36.58 -8.21
C PHE A 295 19.22 -37.46 -6.97
N SER A 296 20.43 -37.44 -6.41
CA SER A 296 20.76 -38.20 -5.19
C SER A 296 19.91 -37.75 -3.99
N GLU A 297 19.74 -36.43 -3.83
CA GLU A 297 18.87 -35.86 -2.80
C GLU A 297 17.40 -36.22 -3.05
N THR A 298 16.97 -36.28 -4.30
CA THR A 298 15.60 -36.70 -4.67
C THR A 298 15.30 -38.11 -4.17
N LEU A 299 16.24 -39.05 -4.35
CA LEU A 299 16.08 -40.44 -3.91
C LEU A 299 16.03 -40.60 -2.38
N SER A 300 16.57 -39.63 -1.64
CA SER A 300 16.54 -39.63 -0.16
C SER A 300 15.16 -39.29 0.42
N LEU A 301 14.28 -38.64 -0.35
CA LEU A 301 12.92 -38.28 0.07
C LEU A 301 12.01 -39.51 0.05
N LYS A 302 11.85 -40.15 1.21
CA LYS A 302 10.95 -41.31 1.37
C LYS A 302 9.50 -40.90 1.63
N GLY A 303 8.56 -41.69 1.12
CA GLY A 303 7.14 -41.63 1.50
C GLY A 303 6.35 -40.48 0.86
N ILE A 304 6.63 -40.16 -0.41
CA ILE A 304 5.79 -39.25 -1.20
C ILE A 304 4.68 -40.10 -1.85
N GLY A 305 3.66 -40.44 -1.06
CA GLY A 305 2.44 -41.04 -1.59
C GLY A 305 1.65 -39.99 -2.37
N SER A 306 2.00 -39.76 -3.63
CA SER A 306 1.24 -38.86 -4.50
C SER A 306 0.17 -39.62 -5.28
N ARG A 307 -0.87 -38.86 -5.65
CA ARG A 307 -1.90 -39.31 -6.56
C ARG A 307 -1.27 -39.54 -7.93
N SER A 308 -1.46 -40.72 -8.50
CA SER A 308 -1.03 -40.98 -9.88
C SER A 308 -1.80 -40.09 -10.86
N ILE A 309 -1.09 -39.38 -11.72
CA ILE A 309 -1.64 -38.55 -12.79
C ILE A 309 -1.18 -39.16 -14.12
N GLY A 310 -2.11 -39.65 -14.94
CA GLY A 310 -1.77 -40.27 -16.23
C GLY A 310 -0.87 -41.50 -16.11
N GLY A 311 -0.88 -42.20 -14.98
CA GLY A 311 0.01 -43.36 -14.72
C GLY A 311 1.43 -42.96 -14.27
N LEU A 312 1.70 -41.68 -14.04
CA LEU A 312 2.95 -41.19 -13.45
C LEU A 312 2.70 -40.84 -11.98
N ASP A 313 3.60 -41.30 -11.13
CA ASP A 313 3.69 -40.94 -9.72
C ASP A 313 5.16 -40.71 -9.35
N TRP A 314 5.40 -40.17 -8.15
CA TRP A 314 6.76 -39.87 -7.71
C TRP A 314 7.59 -41.12 -7.43
N GLU A 315 6.97 -42.25 -7.15
CA GLU A 315 7.68 -43.52 -6.96
C GLU A 315 8.27 -44.02 -8.27
N ARG A 316 7.48 -44.00 -9.36
CA ARG A 316 7.91 -44.34 -10.72
C ARG A 316 8.97 -43.37 -11.23
N LEU A 317 8.79 -42.07 -10.99
CA LEU A 317 9.79 -41.06 -11.37
C LEU A 317 11.10 -41.26 -10.59
N SER A 318 11.03 -41.53 -9.29
CA SER A 318 12.21 -41.84 -8.48
C SER A 318 12.90 -43.12 -8.96
N ALA A 319 12.13 -44.16 -9.31
CA ALA A 319 12.67 -45.40 -9.85
C ALA A 319 13.38 -45.19 -11.19
N ALA A 320 12.80 -44.40 -12.09
CA ALA A 320 13.41 -44.05 -13.37
C ALA A 320 14.70 -43.21 -13.19
N VAL A 321 14.70 -42.26 -12.24
CA VAL A 321 15.91 -41.50 -11.89
C VAL A 321 16.99 -42.43 -11.32
N LYS A 322 16.61 -43.37 -10.44
CA LYS A 322 17.53 -44.37 -9.88
C LYS A 322 18.14 -45.25 -10.97
N GLU A 323 17.33 -45.72 -11.91
CA GLU A 323 17.78 -46.51 -13.05
C GLU A 323 18.73 -45.70 -13.94
N GLY A 324 18.38 -44.45 -14.25
CA GLY A 324 19.18 -43.55 -15.09
C GLY A 324 20.53 -43.16 -14.48
N LEU A 325 20.61 -43.04 -13.14
CA LEU A 325 21.88 -42.80 -12.44
C LEU A 325 22.79 -44.04 -12.43
N GLY A 326 22.20 -45.24 -12.46
CA GLY A 326 22.94 -46.50 -12.45
C GLY A 326 23.90 -46.62 -11.25
N PRO A 327 25.14 -47.13 -11.44
CA PRO A 327 26.10 -47.33 -10.34
C PRO A 327 26.67 -46.03 -9.76
N ARG A 328 26.28 -44.84 -10.25
CA ARG A 328 26.76 -43.54 -9.76
C ARG A 328 26.10 -43.09 -8.45
N ILE A 329 25.18 -43.89 -7.91
CA ILE A 329 24.46 -43.59 -6.66
C ILE A 329 25.34 -43.80 -5.42
N ASP A 330 26.39 -44.64 -5.53
CA ASP A 330 27.26 -45.04 -4.41
C ASP A 330 28.57 -44.22 -4.32
N VAL A 331 28.67 -43.08 -5.04
CA VAL A 331 29.86 -42.21 -5.09
C VAL A 331 29.65 -40.93 -4.28
#